data_AF-A0A9P3JPE5-F1
#
_entry.id   AF-A0A9P3JPE5-F1
#
_cell.length_a   1.000
_cell.length_b   1.000
_cell.length_c   1.000
_cell.angle_alpha   90.00
_cell.angle_beta   90.00
_cell.angle_gamma   90.00
#
_symmetry.space_group_name_H-M   'P 1'
#
loop_
_entity.id
_entity.type
_entity.pdbx_description
1 polymer ?
#
loop_
_entity_poly.entity_id
_entity_poly.type
_entity_poly.pdbx_seq_one_letter_code
_entity_poly.pdbx_strand_id
1 'polypeptide(L)'
;LATDVENEGEKTSEPPENIKELLKEFQDILPDDLPNKLPPYRTHQHGIVEVPGSKPTFRTPYRLGLTELADIKKQIAKGLIRPSTLPYGAPILFTPKPDGSLRMCINYRALNKQTIKNKYPIPQIDDLLDQLLGATVFSKLDMQ
;
A
#
# COMPACT_ATOMS: atom_id res chain seq x y z
N LEU A 1 -2.61 -28.42 -30.20
CA LEU A 1 -2.63 -29.34 -29.05
C LEU A 1 -2.09 -28.56 -27.86
N ALA A 2 -2.97 -27.76 -27.26
CA ALA A 2 -2.70 -27.09 -25.99
C ALA A 2 -3.17 -28.07 -24.92
N THR A 3 -2.26 -28.52 -24.06
CA THR A 3 -2.63 -29.28 -22.87
C THR A 3 -2.96 -28.27 -21.79
N ASP A 4 -4.25 -28.20 -21.47
CA ASP A 4 -4.77 -27.60 -20.25
C ASP A 4 -4.13 -28.31 -19.06
N VAL A 5 -3.25 -27.61 -18.33
CA VAL A 5 -2.79 -28.08 -17.03
C VAL A 5 -3.90 -27.74 -16.04
N GLU A 6 -4.66 -28.76 -15.69
CA GLU A 6 -5.70 -28.72 -14.68
C GLU A 6 -5.08 -28.23 -13.35
N ASN A 7 -5.68 -27.17 -12.81
CA ASN A 7 -5.32 -26.60 -11.52
C ASN A 7 -5.92 -27.50 -10.43
N GLU A 8 -5.19 -28.55 -10.05
CA GLU A 8 -5.59 -29.41 -8.93
C GLU A 8 -5.62 -28.61 -7.63
N GLY A 9 -6.73 -28.73 -6.91
CA GLY A 9 -7.07 -27.91 -5.76
C GLY A 9 -6.03 -27.95 -4.65
N GLU A 10 -5.69 -26.77 -4.17
CA GLU A 10 -4.85 -26.53 -3.01
C GLU A 10 -5.53 -27.14 -1.77
N LYS A 11 -5.15 -28.36 -1.39
CA LYS A 11 -5.44 -28.91 -0.07
C LYS A 11 -4.64 -28.09 0.94
N THR A 12 -5.29 -27.11 1.57
CA THR A 12 -4.76 -26.45 2.76
C THR A 12 -4.70 -27.47 3.90
N SER A 13 -3.59 -28.19 4.02
CA SER A 13 -3.24 -28.90 5.24
C SER A 13 -3.10 -27.88 6.36
N GLU A 14 -3.64 -28.18 7.55
CA GLU A 14 -3.46 -27.30 8.71
C GLU A 14 -1.96 -27.07 8.97
N PRO A 15 -1.56 -25.83 9.34
CA PRO A 15 -0.17 -25.55 9.65
C PRO A 15 0.27 -26.43 10.83
N PRO A 16 1.50 -26.97 10.81
CA PRO A 16 2.00 -27.81 11.90
C PRO A 16 2.03 -27.03 13.23
N GLU A 17 1.95 -27.76 14.35
CA GLU A 17 1.76 -27.20 15.70
C GLU A 17 2.74 -26.07 16.04
N ASN A 18 4.00 -26.24 15.64
CA ASN A 18 5.07 -25.26 15.84
C ASN A 18 4.81 -23.91 15.13
N ILE A 19 4.16 -23.91 13.96
CA ILE A 19 3.78 -22.69 13.25
C ILE A 19 2.56 -22.04 13.93
N LYS A 20 1.63 -22.84 14.45
CA LYS A 20 0.48 -22.32 15.23
C LYS A 20 0.96 -21.60 16.49
N GLU A 21 1.97 -22.14 17.18
CA GLU A 21 2.58 -21.48 18.34
C GLU A 21 3.27 -20.17 17.95
N LEU A 22 4.04 -20.18 16.86
CA LEU A 22 4.71 -18.98 16.35
C LEU A 22 3.72 -17.86 15.96
N LEU A 23 2.62 -18.21 15.29
CA LEU A 23 1.59 -17.23 14.92
C LEU A 23 0.86 -16.64 16.15
N LYS A 24 0.71 -17.42 17.22
CA LYS A 24 0.18 -16.91 18.50
C LYS A 24 1.17 -15.99 19.19
N GLU A 25 2.47 -16.31 19.13
CA GLU A 25 3.53 -15.46 19.71
C GLU A 25 3.59 -14.09 19.04
N PHE A 26 3.52 -14.03 17.70
CA PHE A 26 3.62 -12.80 16.90
C PHE A 26 2.26 -12.22 16.49
N GLN A 27 1.20 -12.49 17.26
CA GLN A 27 -0.15 -12.02 16.95
C GLN A 27 -0.26 -10.48 16.98
N ASP A 28 0.62 -9.80 17.71
CA ASP A 28 0.67 -8.34 17.85
C ASP A 28 1.10 -7.63 16.56
N ILE A 29 1.92 -8.27 15.72
CA ILE A 29 2.40 -7.73 14.43
C ILE A 29 1.57 -8.19 13.22
N LEU A 30 0.58 -9.07 13.43
CA LEU A 30 -0.34 -9.58 12.41
C LEU A 30 -1.80 -9.16 12.69
N PRO A 31 -2.11 -7.86 12.82
CA PRO A 31 -3.47 -7.43 13.06
C PRO A 31 -4.35 -7.59 11.80
N ASP A 32 -5.63 -7.93 12.00
CA ASP A 32 -6.61 -7.99 10.90
C ASP A 32 -6.85 -6.62 10.25
N ASP A 33 -6.70 -5.54 11.02
CA ASP A 33 -6.85 -4.16 10.60
C ASP A 33 -5.65 -3.31 11.04
N LEU A 34 -5.17 -2.44 10.16
CA LEU A 34 -4.12 -1.49 10.51
C LEU A 34 -4.53 -0.56 11.67
N PRO A 35 -3.61 -0.30 12.63
CA PRO A 35 -3.89 0.63 13.70
C PRO A 35 -4.15 2.03 13.13
N ASN A 36 -5.14 2.75 13.69
CA ASN A 36 -5.45 4.14 13.32
C ASN A 36 -4.43 5.13 13.91
N LYS A 37 -3.13 4.82 13.85
CA LYS A 37 -2.04 5.64 14.36
C LYS A 37 -0.90 5.64 13.34
N LEU A 38 -0.20 6.77 13.26
CA LEU A 38 1.03 6.83 12.46
C LEU A 38 2.06 5.85 13.04
N PRO A 39 2.86 5.19 12.19
CA PRO A 39 3.95 4.36 12.66
C PRO A 39 4.93 5.19 13.50
N PRO A 40 5.66 4.57 14.44
CA PRO A 40 6.69 5.26 15.20
C PRO A 40 7.76 5.83 14.26
N TYR A 41 8.43 6.89 14.70
CA TYR A 41 9.56 7.43 13.96
C TYR A 41 10.67 6.38 13.85
N ARG A 42 11.15 6.19 12.63
CA ARG A 42 12.28 5.32 12.28
C ARG A 42 13.39 6.13 11.64
N THR A 43 14.58 5.53 11.55
CA THR A 43 15.79 6.14 10.94
C THR A 43 15.55 6.65 9.53
N HIS A 44 14.70 5.96 8.77
CA HIS A 44 14.30 6.35 7.42
C HIS A 44 12.85 6.84 7.44
N GLN A 45 12.65 8.08 6.95
CA GLN A 45 11.34 8.67 6.72
C GLN A 45 11.15 8.89 5.23
N HIS A 46 9.90 8.81 4.77
CA HIS A 46 9.60 9.12 3.38
C HIS A 46 9.74 10.63 3.13
N GLY A 47 10.78 11.01 2.39
CA GLY A 47 11.01 12.38 1.95
C GLY A 47 10.58 12.57 0.50
N ILE A 48 9.80 13.63 0.24
CA ILE A 48 9.47 14.08 -1.11
C ILE A 48 10.49 15.14 -1.50
N VAL A 49 11.49 14.76 -2.30
CA VAL A 49 12.51 15.68 -2.80
C VAL A 49 12.07 16.20 -4.16
N GLU A 50 11.96 17.52 -4.28
CA GLU A 50 11.60 18.18 -5.53
C GLU A 50 12.84 18.59 -6.34
N VAL A 51 12.67 18.68 -7.66
CA VAL A 51 13.70 19.22 -8.56
C VAL A 51 13.94 20.70 -8.20
N PRO A 52 15.20 21.15 -8.04
CA PRO A 52 15.49 22.54 -7.70
C PRO A 52 14.81 23.53 -8.65
N GLY A 53 14.13 24.53 -8.08
CA GLY A 53 13.38 25.53 -8.86
C GLY A 53 11.97 25.10 -9.29
N SER A 54 11.47 23.95 -8.81
CA SER A 54 10.06 23.58 -8.94
C SER A 54 9.16 24.66 -8.33
N LYS A 55 8.00 24.89 -8.97
CA LYS A 55 6.94 25.73 -8.42
C LYS A 55 5.84 24.85 -7.86
N PRO A 56 5.20 25.22 -6.75
CA PRO A 56 4.07 24.47 -6.21
C PRO A 56 2.98 24.23 -7.26
N THR A 57 2.48 23.00 -7.33
CA THR A 57 1.37 22.65 -8.22
C THR A 57 0.05 22.69 -7.48
N PHE A 58 -0.91 23.43 -8.03
CA PHE A 58 -2.30 23.40 -7.60
C PHE A 58 -3.19 22.95 -8.76
N ARG A 59 -4.06 21.98 -8.48
CA ARG A 59 -5.10 21.52 -9.40
C ARG A 59 -6.44 21.57 -8.71
N THR A 60 -7.43 22.10 -9.43
CA THR A 60 -8.80 22.23 -8.91
C THR A 60 -9.34 20.86 -8.49
N PRO A 61 -9.90 20.74 -7.27
CA PRO A 61 -10.57 19.53 -6.82
C PRO A 61 -11.74 19.16 -7.74
N TYR A 62 -11.99 17.86 -7.90
CA TYR A 62 -13.23 17.41 -8.52
C TYR A 62 -14.42 17.64 -7.60
N ARG A 63 -15.63 17.67 -8.17
CA ARG A 63 -16.85 17.73 -7.38
C ARG A 63 -17.00 16.43 -6.60
N LEU A 64 -17.22 16.56 -5.28
CA LEU A 64 -17.42 15.42 -4.39
C LEU A 64 -18.90 15.28 -4.00
N GLY A 65 -19.37 14.04 -3.93
CA GLY A 65 -20.65 13.64 -3.37
C GLY A 65 -20.62 13.52 -1.84
N LEU A 66 -21.78 13.28 -1.23
CA LEU A 66 -21.91 13.19 0.23
C LEU A 66 -21.15 12.01 0.83
N THR A 67 -21.16 10.85 0.15
CA THR A 67 -20.44 9.64 0.57
C THR A 67 -18.93 9.86 0.57
N GLU A 68 -18.41 10.48 -0.49
CA GLU A 68 -16.99 10.81 -0.65
C GLU A 68 -16.51 11.81 0.42
N LEU A 69 -17.33 12.81 0.74
CA LEU A 69 -17.05 13.75 1.83
C LEU A 69 -17.04 13.07 3.20
N ALA A 70 -17.91 12.08 3.42
CA ALA A 70 -17.93 11.30 4.65
C ALA A 70 -16.64 10.47 4.82
N ASP A 71 -16.14 9.86 3.74
CA ASP A 71 -14.87 9.14 3.76
C ASP A 71 -13.69 10.06 4.09
N ILE A 72 -13.63 11.27 3.52
CA ILE A 72 -12.57 12.24 3.85
C ILE A 72 -12.61 12.60 5.34
N LYS A 73 -13.79 12.85 5.91
CA LYS A 73 -13.94 13.15 7.34
C LYS A 73 -13.48 11.97 8.22
N LYS A 74 -13.78 10.73 7.81
CA LYS A 74 -13.30 9.52 8.49
C LYS A 74 -11.77 9.44 8.51
N GLN A 75 -11.11 9.78 7.39
CA GLN A 75 -9.64 9.79 7.31
C GLN A 75 -9.00 10.86 8.20
N ILE A 76 -9.62 12.04 8.31
CA ILE A 76 -9.20 13.10 9.24
C ILE A 76 -9.35 12.63 10.70
N ALA A 77 -10.48 12.02 11.04
CA ALA A 77 -10.73 11.50 12.39
C ALA A 77 -9.75 10.39 12.79
N LYS A 78 -9.30 9.58 11.82
CA LYS A 78 -8.26 8.56 12.01
C LYS A 78 -6.84 9.14 12.13
N GLY A 79 -6.64 10.43 11.87
CA GLY A 79 -5.32 11.06 11.90
C GLY A 79 -4.40 10.66 10.74
N LEU A 80 -4.92 10.04 9.69
CA LEU A 80 -4.16 9.66 8.49
C LEU A 80 -3.89 10.87 7.58
N ILE A 81 -4.79 11.86 7.61
CA ILE A 81 -4.63 13.15 6.94
C ILE A 81 -4.98 14.29 7.89
N ARG A 82 -4.48 15.49 7.60
CA ARG A 82 -4.78 16.70 8.38
C ARG A 82 -4.99 17.91 7.47
N PRO A 83 -5.73 18.94 7.92
CA PRO A 83 -5.75 20.23 7.25
C PRO A 83 -4.34 20.78 7.06
N SER A 84 -4.09 21.35 5.89
CA SER A 84 -2.78 21.89 5.50
C SER A 84 -3.00 23.22 4.78
N THR A 85 -2.06 24.15 4.96
CA THR A 85 -2.03 25.47 4.32
C THR A 85 -0.96 25.57 3.23
N LEU A 86 -0.40 24.43 2.82
CA LEU A 86 0.62 24.39 1.77
C LEU A 86 0.07 24.84 0.41
N PRO A 87 0.90 25.48 -0.43
CA PRO A 87 0.49 25.94 -1.76
C PRO A 87 0.26 24.79 -2.78
N TYR A 88 0.41 23.54 -2.35
CA TYR A 88 0.19 22.35 -3.15
C TYR A 88 -1.26 21.90 -3.07
N GLY A 89 -1.85 21.55 -4.22
CA GLY A 89 -3.19 20.99 -4.31
C GLY A 89 -3.26 19.91 -5.38
N ALA A 90 -3.68 18.71 -4.97
CA ALA A 90 -3.95 17.59 -5.86
C ALA A 90 -5.41 17.16 -5.72
N PRO A 91 -6.12 16.85 -6.82
CA PRO A 91 -7.52 16.47 -6.72
C PRO A 91 -7.64 15.03 -6.22
N ILE A 92 -8.70 14.78 -5.48
CA ILE A 92 -9.07 13.46 -4.96
C ILE A 92 -10.06 12.81 -5.93
N LEU A 93 -9.87 11.51 -6.15
CA LEU A 93 -10.72 10.64 -6.95
C LEU A 93 -11.17 9.48 -6.06
N PHE A 94 -12.38 8.99 -6.27
CA PHE A 94 -12.85 7.77 -5.62
C PHE A 94 -13.10 6.68 -6.65
N THR A 95 -12.62 5.48 -6.36
CA THR A 95 -12.86 4.30 -7.20
C THR A 95 -13.55 3.24 -6.37
N PRO A 96 -14.63 2.61 -6.85
CA PRO A 96 -15.29 1.53 -6.14
C PRO A 96 -14.36 0.32 -6.04
N LYS A 97 -14.30 -0.30 -4.87
CA LYS A 97 -13.71 -1.63 -4.66
C LYS A 97 -14.76 -2.71 -4.96
N PRO A 98 -14.32 -3.97 -5.19
CA PRO A 98 -15.25 -5.09 -5.39
C PRO A 98 -16.22 -5.32 -4.23
N ASP A 99 -15.81 -4.98 -3.00
CA ASP A 99 -16.62 -5.07 -1.78
C ASP A 99 -17.67 -3.94 -1.63
N GLY A 100 -17.76 -3.03 -2.61
CA GLY A 100 -18.66 -1.87 -2.59
C GLY A 100 -18.13 -0.66 -1.80
N SER A 101 -16.99 -0.78 -1.11
CA SER A 101 -16.33 0.35 -0.44
C SER A 101 -15.65 1.29 -1.43
N LEU A 102 -15.43 2.54 -1.05
CA LEU A 102 -14.71 3.51 -1.87
C LEU A 102 -13.21 3.51 -1.52
N ARG A 103 -12.36 3.53 -2.56
CA ARG A 103 -10.92 3.76 -2.43
C ARG A 103 -10.62 5.22 -2.77
N MET A 104 -10.17 5.98 -1.78
CA MET A 104 -9.69 7.35 -1.95
C MET A 104 -8.33 7.34 -2.66
N CYS A 105 -8.26 7.97 -3.82
CA CYS A 105 -7.08 8.04 -4.68
C CYS A 105 -6.70 9.51 -4.92
N ILE A 106 -5.49 9.91 -4.53
CA ILE A 106 -5.03 11.29 -4.75
C ILE A 106 -4.24 11.34 -6.06
N ASN A 107 -4.61 12.25 -6.97
CA ASN A 107 -3.96 12.37 -8.26
C ASN A 107 -2.64 13.17 -8.17
N TYR A 108 -1.57 12.51 -7.74
CA TYR A 108 -0.23 13.08 -7.62
C TYR A 108 0.53 13.23 -8.94
N ARG A 109 -0.12 13.09 -10.12
CA ARG A 109 0.60 13.15 -11.41
C ARG A 109 1.36 14.46 -11.66
N ALA A 110 0.87 15.58 -11.13
CA ALA A 110 1.59 16.86 -11.24
C ALA A 110 2.81 16.89 -10.32
N LEU A 111 2.62 16.52 -9.05
CA LEU A 111 3.68 16.43 -8.06
C LEU A 111 4.78 15.45 -8.50
N ASN A 112 4.42 14.25 -8.93
CA ASN A 112 5.34 13.20 -9.36
C ASN A 112 6.21 13.58 -10.57
N LYS A 113 5.83 14.61 -11.35
CA LYS A 113 6.67 15.14 -12.45
C LYS A 113 7.75 16.08 -11.95
N GLN A 114 7.53 16.71 -10.79
CA GLN A 114 8.45 17.65 -10.17
C GLN A 114 9.31 17.01 -9.07
N THR A 115 9.03 15.77 -8.70
CA THR A 115 9.81 15.04 -7.71
C THR A 115 11.00 14.31 -8.35
N ILE A 116 12.11 14.27 -7.63
CA ILE A 116 13.27 13.47 -7.99
C ILE A 116 12.89 12.01 -7.79
N LYS A 117 12.99 11.21 -8.86
CA LYS A 117 12.67 9.78 -8.81
C LYS A 117 13.70 9.06 -7.94
N ASN A 118 13.23 8.41 -6.88
CA ASN A 118 14.05 7.48 -6.11
C ASN A 118 14.28 6.20 -6.94
N LYS A 119 15.43 6.11 -7.62
CA LYS A 119 15.82 4.95 -8.43
C LYS A 119 16.48 3.88 -7.56
N TYR A 120 15.69 3.26 -6.68
CA TYR A 120 16.13 2.06 -5.98
C TYR A 120 16.10 0.86 -6.95
N PRO A 121 17.19 0.07 -7.06
CA PRO A 121 17.20 -1.10 -7.92
C PRO A 121 16.28 -2.18 -7.33
N ILE A 122 15.15 -2.42 -7.98
CA ILE A 122 14.31 -3.58 -7.68
C ILE A 122 14.89 -4.75 -8.49
N PRO A 123 15.26 -5.87 -7.85
CA PRO A 123 15.82 -7.03 -8.55
C PRO A 123 14.81 -7.62 -9.54
N GLN A 124 15.31 -8.33 -10.55
CA GLN A 124 14.44 -9.05 -11.47
C GLN A 124 13.81 -10.25 -10.76
N ILE A 125 12.59 -10.62 -11.18
CA ILE A 125 11.87 -11.71 -10.55
C ILE A 125 12.59 -13.04 -10.72
N ASP A 126 13.21 -13.27 -11.88
CA ASP A 126 13.95 -14.51 -12.16
C ASP A 126 15.15 -14.65 -11.21
N ASP A 127 15.90 -13.56 -10.99
CA ASP A 127 17.02 -13.54 -10.02
C ASP A 127 16.54 -13.90 -8.59
N LEU A 128 15.36 -13.43 -8.19
CA LEU A 128 14.77 -13.74 -6.89
C LEU A 128 14.30 -15.20 -6.79
N LEU A 129 13.76 -15.76 -7.88
CA LEU A 129 13.28 -17.14 -7.91
C LEU A 129 14.43 -18.15 -7.96
N ASP A 130 15.53 -17.83 -8.66
CA ASP A 130 16.72 -18.68 -8.70
C ASP A 130 17.35 -18.84 -7.30
N GLN A 131 17.27 -17.82 -6.45
CA GLN A 131 17.72 -17.90 -5.04
C GLN A 131 16.91 -18.89 -4.19
N LEU A 132 15.69 -19.21 -4.63
CA LEU A 132 14.78 -20.11 -3.92
C LEU A 132 14.94 -21.57 -4.36
N LEU A 133 15.82 -21.86 -5.34
CA LEU A 133 16.01 -23.20 -5.88
C LEU A 133 16.54 -24.16 -4.81
N GLY A 134 15.86 -25.31 -4.67
CA GLY A 134 16.18 -26.33 -3.66
C GLY A 134 15.48 -26.14 -2.31
N ALA A 135 14.78 -25.02 -2.08
CA ALA A 135 13.89 -24.89 -0.93
C ALA A 135 12.62 -25.72 -1.13
N THR A 136 12.16 -26.36 -0.05
CA THR A 136 10.97 -27.23 -0.06
C THR A 136 9.79 -26.63 0.69
N VAL A 137 10.01 -25.56 1.47
CA VAL A 137 9.00 -24.87 2.27
C VAL A 137 9.15 -23.37 2.04
N PHE A 138 8.03 -22.71 1.75
CA PHE A 138 7.97 -21.28 1.50
C PHE A 138 6.99 -20.61 2.47
N SER A 139 7.34 -19.41 2.92
CA SER A 139 6.43 -18.52 3.65
C SER A 139 6.42 -17.16 2.95
N LYS A 140 5.25 -16.52 2.92
CA LYS A 140 5.06 -15.20 2.33
C LYS A 140 4.49 -14.29 3.40
N LEU A 141 5.16 -13.16 3.61
CA LEU A 141 4.69 -12.07 4.47
C LEU A 141 4.37 -10.89 3.57
N ASP A 142 3.14 -10.39 3.66
CA ASP A 142 2.70 -9.19 2.95
C ASP A 142 2.42 -8.10 3.98
N MET A 143 3.06 -6.94 3.81
CA MET A 143 2.86 -5.79 4.69
C MET A 143 1.68 -4.97 4.18
N GLN A 144 0.58 -4.95 4.93
CA GLN A 144 -0.63 -4.18 4.60
C GLN A 144 -0.50 -2.68 4.90
#